data_AF-A0A7U7PQ70-F1
#
_entry.id   AF-A0A7U7PQ70-F1
#
_cell.length_a   1.000
_cell.length_b   1.000
_cell.length_c   1.000
_cell.angle_alpha   90.00
_cell.angle_beta   90.00
_cell.angle_gamma   90.00
#
_symmetry.space_group_name_H-M   'P 1'
#
loop_
_entity.id
_entity.type
_entity.pdbx_description
1 polymer ?
#
loop_
_entity_poly.entity_id
_entity_poly.type
_entity_poly.pdbx_seq_one_letter_code
_entity_poly.pdbx_strand_id
1 'polypeptide(L)'
;MWAEGPARHDMVAKVRAFEDGSVEFSGYRRTVVQRLNDLRDLPRRARGAKPENEDDKEARAASVKSAAKRAKQNVRLRCKTARVTHMITLTTRECITDLDWFLGLWDAFRRAMARYSQFHYIAVPELQKRGAWHMHVAVSGRVALNLARRVWLKVVGGRGKGYCHIRNPQGAHFGKQWKLDALASYVAKYIGKDIAETRFNKKKYYTSRGINVPEAVVYAIENSRSDCADALKDVLTTLCAEFDIADIRCFVALDGSSYFASASKAVLLAA
;
A
#
# COMPACT_ATOMS: atom_id res chain seq x y z
N MET A 1 -47.39 6.54 -8.50
CA MET A 1 -47.03 7.02 -7.16
C MET A 1 -45.59 6.62 -6.93
N TRP A 2 -44.65 7.56 -7.07
CA TRP A 2 -43.23 7.29 -6.81
C TRP A 2 -43.08 7.21 -5.29
N ALA A 3 -42.51 6.12 -4.78
CA ALA A 3 -42.33 5.97 -3.34
C ALA A 3 -41.35 7.05 -2.85
N GLU A 4 -41.87 8.06 -2.15
CA GLU A 4 -41.09 9.00 -1.35
C GLU A 4 -40.49 8.23 -0.17
N GLY A 5 -39.30 7.67 -0.40
CA GLY A 5 -38.45 7.08 0.62
C GLY A 5 -36.99 7.34 0.24
N PRO A 6 -36.07 7.38 1.23
CA PRO A 6 -34.65 7.52 0.92
C PRO A 6 -34.23 6.41 -0.05
N ALA A 7 -33.45 6.77 -1.08
CA ALA A 7 -32.99 5.83 -2.10
C ALA A 7 -32.32 4.63 -1.43
N ARG A 8 -32.87 3.43 -1.68
CA ARG A 8 -32.33 2.19 -1.15
C ARG A 8 -31.38 1.56 -2.16
N HIS A 9 -30.28 1.03 -1.66
CA HIS A 9 -29.20 0.51 -2.46
C HIS A 9 -28.81 -0.88 -1.98
N ASP A 10 -28.53 -1.76 -2.93
CA ASP A 10 -27.86 -3.01 -2.65
C ASP A 10 -26.37 -2.75 -2.47
N MET A 11 -25.82 -3.24 -1.37
CA MET A 11 -24.42 -3.09 -1.01
C MET A 11 -23.72 -4.45 -1.09
N VAL A 12 -22.47 -4.42 -1.52
CA VAL A 12 -21.59 -5.59 -1.48
C VAL A 12 -20.49 -5.30 -0.46
N ALA A 13 -20.48 -6.07 0.62
CA ALA A 13 -19.41 -6.09 1.60
C ALA A 13 -18.41 -7.18 1.23
N LYS A 14 -17.13 -6.82 1.15
CA LYS A 14 -16.03 -7.78 0.97
C LYS A 14 -15.15 -7.78 2.19
N VAL A 15 -14.73 -8.96 2.64
CA VAL A 15 -13.79 -9.15 3.75
C VAL A 15 -12.48 -9.73 3.24
N ARG A 16 -11.37 -9.29 3.83
CA ARG A 16 -10.05 -9.87 3.69
C ARG A 16 -9.55 -10.24 5.08
N ALA A 17 -9.41 -11.52 5.34
CA ALA A 17 -8.79 -12.04 6.54
C ALA A 17 -7.29 -12.25 6.32
N PHE A 18 -6.48 -11.76 7.26
CA PHE A 18 -5.04 -11.96 7.30
C PHE A 18 -4.70 -13.13 8.23
N GLU A 19 -3.52 -13.73 8.02
CA GLU A 19 -3.07 -14.92 8.74
C GLU A 19 -2.96 -14.72 10.26
N ASP A 20 -2.70 -13.48 10.70
CA ASP A 20 -2.65 -13.12 12.12
C ASP A 20 -4.04 -12.96 12.77
N GLY A 21 -5.10 -13.15 11.98
CA GLY A 21 -6.48 -12.88 12.38
C GLY A 21 -6.88 -11.42 12.29
N SER A 22 -6.06 -10.52 11.72
CA SER A 22 -6.52 -9.18 11.37
C SER A 22 -7.50 -9.24 10.20
N VAL A 23 -8.39 -8.26 10.08
CA VAL A 23 -9.43 -8.24 9.02
C VAL A 23 -9.59 -6.86 8.38
N GLU A 24 -9.97 -6.84 7.11
CA GLU A 24 -10.35 -5.65 6.37
C GLU A 24 -11.66 -5.83 5.61
N PHE A 25 -12.62 -4.97 5.90
CA PHE A 25 -13.87 -4.85 5.20
C PHE A 25 -13.85 -3.67 4.23
N SER A 26 -14.38 -3.90 3.04
CA SER A 26 -14.63 -2.87 2.04
C SER A 26 -16.04 -3.04 1.49
N GLY A 27 -16.87 -2.01 1.64
CA GLY A 27 -18.23 -2.00 1.13
C GLY A 27 -18.39 -1.01 -0.02
N TYR A 28 -19.17 -1.40 -1.02
CA TYR A 28 -19.51 -0.56 -2.18
C TYR A 28 -20.95 -0.82 -2.61
N ARG A 29 -21.58 0.18 -3.23
CA ARG A 29 -22.85 -0.02 -3.95
C ARG A 29 -22.67 -1.09 -5.04
N ARG A 30 -23.62 -2.03 -5.14
CA ARG A 30 -23.63 -3.10 -6.15
C ARG A 30 -23.53 -2.55 -7.58
N THR A 31 -24.19 -1.43 -7.85
CA THR A 31 -24.14 -0.74 -9.15
C THR A 31 -22.73 -0.31 -9.56
N VAL A 32 -21.86 0.02 -8.59
CA VAL A 32 -20.44 0.35 -8.85
C VAL A 32 -19.67 -0.90 -9.29
N VAL A 33 -19.92 -2.04 -8.66
CA VAL A 33 -19.28 -3.31 -9.03
C VAL A 33 -19.69 -3.73 -10.43
N GLN A 34 -20.99 -3.63 -10.75
CA GLN A 34 -21.52 -3.96 -12.06
C GLN A 34 -20.89 -3.09 -13.15
N ARG A 35 -20.90 -1.76 -12.97
CA ARG A 35 -20.27 -0.82 -13.90
C ARG A 35 -18.77 -1.10 -14.11
N LEU A 36 -18.04 -1.48 -13.06
CA LEU A 36 -16.62 -1.82 -13.17
C LEU A 36 -16.39 -3.11 -13.98
N ASN A 37 -17.29 -4.08 -13.87
CA ASN A 37 -17.24 -5.30 -14.67
C ASN A 37 -17.54 -4.99 -16.14
N ASP A 38 -18.60 -4.22 -16.40
CA ASP A 38 -18.96 -3.81 -17.76
C ASP A 38 -17.79 -3.07 -18.46
N LEU A 39 -17.12 -2.16 -17.73
CA LEU A 39 -15.94 -1.45 -18.22
C LEU A 39 -14.73 -2.37 -18.48
N ARG A 40 -14.61 -3.47 -17.74
CA ARG A 40 -13.51 -4.43 -17.89
C ARG A 40 -13.68 -5.28 -19.15
N ASP A 41 -14.92 -5.57 -19.50
CA ASP A 41 -15.29 -6.42 -20.64
C ASP A 41 -15.30 -5.63 -21.97
N LEU A 42 -15.18 -4.30 -21.91
CA LEU A 42 -14.97 -3.47 -23.09
C LEU A 42 -13.66 -3.85 -23.83
N PRO A 43 -13.70 -3.90 -25.18
CA PRO A 43 -12.52 -4.21 -25.98
C PRO A 43 -11.43 -3.16 -25.77
N ARG A 44 -10.21 -3.62 -25.47
CA ARG A 44 -9.05 -2.73 -25.31
C ARG A 44 -8.53 -2.30 -26.68
N ARG A 45 -8.33 -1.00 -26.87
CA ARG A 45 -7.70 -0.45 -28.09
C ARG A 45 -6.33 -1.09 -28.31
N ALA A 46 -6.08 -1.52 -29.55
CA ALA A 46 -4.76 -2.01 -29.96
C ALA A 46 -3.71 -0.92 -29.80
N ARG A 47 -2.62 -1.23 -29.08
CA ARG A 47 -1.54 -0.28 -28.79
C ARG A 47 -0.88 0.16 -30.10
N GLY A 48 -0.86 1.47 -30.36
CA GLY A 48 -0.19 2.06 -31.54
C GLY A 48 -1.01 2.12 -32.83
N ALA A 49 -2.30 1.75 -32.81
CA ALA A 49 -3.11 1.67 -34.03
C ALA A 49 -3.47 3.03 -34.67
N LYS A 50 -3.43 4.14 -33.91
CA LYS A 50 -3.71 5.51 -34.37
C LYS A 50 -2.96 6.53 -33.49
N PRO A 51 -2.66 7.74 -33.98
CA PRO A 51 -2.08 8.82 -33.18
C PRO A 51 -2.92 9.15 -31.94
N GLU A 52 -2.26 9.58 -30.87
CA GLU A 52 -2.86 9.92 -29.56
C GLU A 52 -3.69 11.22 -29.72
N ASN A 53 -4.99 11.16 -29.42
CA ASN A 53 -5.85 12.36 -29.37
C ASN A 53 -5.94 12.91 -27.92
N GLU A 54 -6.67 14.02 -27.71
CA GLU A 54 -6.85 14.59 -26.36
C GLU A 54 -7.58 13.62 -25.41
N ASP A 55 -8.61 12.92 -25.88
CA ASP A 55 -9.31 11.89 -25.09
C ASP A 55 -8.36 10.77 -24.62
N ASP A 56 -7.39 10.39 -25.45
CA ASP A 56 -6.36 9.39 -25.13
C ASP A 56 -5.42 9.91 -24.02
N LYS A 57 -5.06 11.20 -24.06
CA LYS A 57 -4.24 11.83 -23.01
C LYS A 57 -4.99 11.86 -21.68
N GLU A 58 -6.27 12.20 -21.69
CA GLU A 58 -7.12 12.17 -20.49
C GLU A 58 -7.29 10.74 -19.95
N ALA A 59 -7.61 9.78 -20.81
CA ALA A 59 -7.70 8.37 -20.45
C ALA A 59 -6.38 7.84 -19.89
N ARG A 60 -5.24 8.27 -20.45
CA ARG A 60 -3.91 7.95 -19.96
C ARG A 60 -3.65 8.55 -18.58
N ALA A 61 -3.97 9.82 -18.38
CA ALA A 61 -3.85 10.47 -17.07
C ALA A 61 -4.72 9.76 -16.01
N ALA A 62 -5.95 9.40 -16.36
CA ALA A 62 -6.85 8.62 -15.51
C ALA A 62 -6.29 7.21 -15.20
N SER A 63 -5.69 6.55 -16.20
CA SER A 63 -5.02 5.25 -16.03
C SER A 63 -3.80 5.33 -15.12
N VAL A 64 -2.97 6.37 -15.26
CA VAL A 64 -1.81 6.63 -14.39
C VAL A 64 -2.25 6.84 -12.94
N LYS A 65 -3.27 7.69 -12.70
CA LYS A 65 -3.87 7.91 -11.38
C LYS A 65 -4.41 6.60 -10.79
N SER A 66 -5.14 5.82 -11.57
CA SER A 66 -5.70 4.53 -11.16
C SER A 66 -4.60 3.50 -10.85
N ALA A 67 -3.52 3.47 -11.63
CA ALA A 67 -2.37 2.60 -11.37
C ALA A 67 -1.61 3.02 -10.10
N ALA A 68 -1.51 4.32 -9.81
CA ALA A 68 -0.93 4.81 -8.56
C ALA A 68 -1.79 4.42 -7.35
N LYS A 69 -3.13 4.57 -7.44
CA LYS A 69 -4.07 4.15 -6.38
C LYS A 69 -3.95 2.65 -6.10
N ARG A 70 -3.91 1.82 -7.15
CA ARG A 70 -3.68 0.36 -7.03
C ARG A 70 -2.32 0.03 -6.41
N ALA A 71 -1.26 0.75 -6.80
CA ALA A 71 0.07 0.54 -6.22
C ALA A 71 0.10 0.91 -4.72
N LYS A 72 -0.53 2.02 -4.32
CA LYS A 72 -0.68 2.42 -2.91
C LYS A 72 -1.40 1.35 -2.11
N GLN A 73 -2.53 0.86 -2.62
CA GLN A 73 -3.31 -0.20 -1.99
C GLN A 73 -2.47 -1.49 -1.85
N ASN A 74 -1.78 -1.92 -2.91
CA ASN A 74 -0.94 -3.11 -2.87
C ASN A 74 0.22 -2.99 -1.89
N VAL A 75 0.88 -1.83 -1.82
CA VAL A 75 1.93 -1.57 -0.82
C VAL A 75 1.35 -1.67 0.59
N ARG A 76 0.20 -1.05 0.85
CA ARG A 76 -0.47 -1.11 2.15
C ARG A 76 -0.80 -2.56 2.56
N LEU A 77 -1.42 -3.31 1.66
CA LEU A 77 -1.79 -4.71 1.91
C LEU A 77 -0.56 -5.61 2.12
N ARG A 78 0.50 -5.40 1.34
CA ARG A 78 1.76 -6.13 1.50
C ARG A 78 2.46 -5.81 2.81
N CYS A 79 2.46 -4.54 3.24
CA CYS A 79 2.97 -4.14 4.54
C CYS A 79 2.22 -4.85 5.67
N LYS A 80 0.88 -4.93 5.59
CA LYS A 80 0.07 -5.67 6.57
C LYS A 80 0.37 -7.15 6.61
N THR A 81 0.36 -7.78 5.43
CA THR A 81 0.65 -9.21 5.27
C THR A 81 2.04 -9.55 5.81
N ALA A 82 3.05 -8.74 5.51
CA ALA A 82 4.42 -8.95 5.97
C ALA A 82 4.64 -8.54 7.44
N ARG A 83 3.64 -7.95 8.11
CA ARG A 83 3.73 -7.42 9.48
C ARG A 83 4.94 -6.51 9.68
N VAL A 84 5.14 -5.57 8.76
CA VAL A 84 6.28 -4.64 8.84
C VAL A 84 6.26 -3.84 10.14
N THR A 85 7.44 -3.64 10.71
CA THR A 85 7.60 -3.04 12.05
C THR A 85 8.47 -1.80 12.02
N HIS A 86 9.37 -1.71 11.04
CA HIS A 86 10.35 -0.64 10.94
C HIS A 86 10.41 -0.09 9.53
N MET A 87 10.84 1.15 9.44
CA MET A 87 11.14 1.82 8.19
C MET A 87 12.60 2.22 8.15
N ILE A 88 13.27 1.90 7.05
CA ILE A 88 14.60 2.40 6.76
C ILE A 88 14.58 3.26 5.48
N THR A 89 15.46 4.24 5.42
CA THR A 89 15.73 5.03 4.22
C THR A 89 17.19 4.87 3.83
N LEU A 90 17.42 4.31 2.65
CA LEU A 90 18.74 4.09 2.07
C LEU A 90 19.09 5.25 1.14
N THR A 91 20.18 5.96 1.44
CA THR A 91 20.66 7.11 0.67
C THR A 91 22.12 6.94 0.29
N THR A 92 22.53 7.55 -0.82
CA THR A 92 23.93 7.73 -1.22
C THR A 92 24.38 9.15 -0.92
N ARG A 93 25.68 9.38 -0.72
CA ARG A 93 26.23 10.74 -0.61
C ARG A 93 26.23 11.41 -1.98
N GLU A 94 26.72 10.69 -2.98
CA GLU A 94 26.70 11.08 -4.39
C GLU A 94 25.26 11.31 -4.88
N CYS A 95 25.09 12.32 -5.75
CA CYS A 95 23.82 12.66 -6.36
C CYS A 95 23.53 11.74 -7.55
N ILE A 96 23.06 10.53 -7.26
CA ILE A 96 22.71 9.56 -8.30
C ILE A 96 21.35 9.92 -8.89
N THR A 97 21.33 10.47 -10.10
CA THR A 97 20.12 10.81 -10.86
C THR A 97 19.65 9.68 -11.77
N ASP A 98 20.57 8.80 -12.19
CA ASP A 98 20.24 7.59 -12.93
C ASP A 98 19.60 6.54 -11.99
N LEU A 99 18.34 6.24 -12.29
CA LEU A 99 17.59 5.24 -11.55
C LEU A 99 18.19 3.84 -11.71
N ASP A 100 18.59 3.46 -12.91
CA ASP A 100 18.97 2.07 -13.17
C ASP A 100 20.31 1.75 -12.46
N TRP A 101 21.21 2.74 -12.39
CA TRP A 101 22.38 2.70 -11.50
C TRP A 101 22.00 2.53 -10.02
N PHE A 102 21.08 3.35 -9.50
CA PHE A 102 20.63 3.24 -8.11
C PHE A 102 19.96 1.89 -7.82
N LEU A 103 19.23 1.33 -8.78
CA LEU A 103 18.61 0.01 -8.66
C LEU A 103 19.64 -1.12 -8.65
N GLY A 104 20.79 -0.94 -9.31
CA GLY A 104 21.94 -1.84 -9.18
C GLY A 104 22.47 -1.93 -7.74
N LEU A 105 22.64 -0.78 -7.08
CA LEU A 105 23.01 -0.72 -5.66
C LEU A 105 21.94 -1.38 -4.78
N TRP A 106 20.67 -1.11 -5.07
CA TRP A 106 19.56 -1.76 -4.37
C TRP A 106 19.56 -3.29 -4.53
N ASP A 107 19.85 -3.80 -5.72
CA ASP A 107 19.90 -5.25 -5.95
C ASP A 107 21.06 -5.90 -5.20
N ALA A 108 22.24 -5.26 -5.18
CA ALA A 108 23.38 -5.70 -4.38
C ALA A 108 23.04 -5.75 -2.88
N PHE A 109 22.38 -4.72 -2.36
CA PHE A 109 21.89 -4.68 -0.98
C PHE A 109 20.92 -5.83 -0.69
N ARG A 110 19.89 -6.00 -1.52
CA ARG A 110 18.87 -7.04 -1.35
C ARG A 110 19.48 -8.44 -1.38
N ARG A 111 20.39 -8.71 -2.31
CA ARG A 111 21.10 -10.01 -2.41
C ARG A 111 21.95 -10.29 -1.18
N ALA A 112 22.63 -9.28 -0.66
CA ALA A 112 23.42 -9.43 0.55
C ALA A 112 22.53 -9.68 1.78
N MET A 113 21.42 -8.95 1.93
CA MET A 113 20.45 -9.18 3.02
C MET A 113 19.86 -10.59 3.00
N ALA A 114 19.50 -11.09 1.81
CA ALA A 114 18.88 -12.40 1.65
C ALA A 114 19.79 -13.59 2.05
N ARG A 115 21.09 -13.38 2.23
CA ARG A 115 22.03 -14.43 2.67
C ARG A 115 21.98 -14.70 4.18
N TYR A 116 21.46 -13.77 4.98
CA TYR A 116 21.53 -13.87 6.44
C TYR A 116 20.21 -14.31 7.06
N SER A 117 19.08 -13.88 6.51
CA SER A 117 17.77 -14.28 7.00
C SER A 117 16.68 -14.03 5.96
N GLN A 118 15.47 -14.55 6.23
CA GLN A 118 14.27 -14.22 5.46
C GLN A 118 13.96 -12.72 5.60
N PHE A 119 14.46 -11.94 4.65
CA PHE A 119 14.29 -10.49 4.60
C PHE A 119 13.02 -10.13 3.82
N HIS A 120 11.89 -10.05 4.51
CA HIS A 120 10.68 -9.49 3.94
C HIS A 120 10.76 -7.97 3.86
N TYR A 121 10.50 -7.43 2.68
CA TYR A 121 10.57 -6.00 2.44
C TYR A 121 9.49 -5.53 1.46
N ILE A 122 9.14 -4.26 1.64
CA ILE A 122 8.41 -3.45 0.65
C ILE A 122 9.21 -2.17 0.45
N ALA A 123 9.71 -1.95 -0.76
CA ALA A 123 10.65 -0.88 -1.08
C ALA A 123 10.09 0.05 -2.15
N VAL A 124 10.19 1.36 -1.93
CA VAL A 124 9.69 2.42 -2.80
C VAL A 124 10.81 3.40 -3.09
N PRO A 125 11.26 3.53 -4.35
CA PRO A 125 12.22 4.55 -4.73
C PRO A 125 11.52 5.93 -4.80
N GLU A 126 12.20 6.97 -4.34
CA GLU A 126 11.74 8.35 -4.37
C GLU A 126 12.91 9.28 -4.74
N LEU A 127 12.63 10.35 -5.49
CA LEU A 127 13.56 11.43 -5.78
C LEU A 127 13.68 12.39 -4.58
N GLN A 128 14.91 12.70 -4.20
CA GLN A 128 15.19 13.77 -3.26
C GLN A 128 15.01 15.14 -3.90
N LYS A 129 14.82 16.18 -3.07
CA LYS A 129 14.84 17.58 -3.54
C LYS A 129 16.11 17.94 -4.32
N ARG A 130 17.24 17.30 -4.02
CA ARG A 130 18.51 17.48 -4.74
C ARG A 130 18.63 16.70 -6.06
N GLY A 131 17.61 15.93 -6.44
CA GLY A 131 17.60 15.09 -7.65
C GLY A 131 18.15 13.67 -7.48
N ALA A 132 18.77 13.34 -6.34
CA ALA A 132 19.30 12.01 -6.07
C ALA A 132 18.19 11.01 -5.73
N TRP A 133 18.27 9.78 -6.23
CA TRP A 133 17.40 8.68 -5.81
C TRP A 133 17.73 8.19 -4.40
N HIS A 134 16.70 7.91 -3.60
CA HIS A 134 16.80 7.11 -2.38
C HIS A 134 15.72 6.02 -2.33
N MET A 135 15.89 5.06 -1.43
CA MET A 135 14.94 3.97 -1.24
C MET A 135 14.30 4.03 0.15
N HIS A 136 12.98 4.10 0.20
CA HIS A 136 12.20 3.84 1.40
C HIS A 136 11.89 2.35 1.49
N VAL A 137 12.21 1.71 2.61
CA VAL A 137 12.01 0.27 2.79
C VAL A 137 11.27 0.01 4.10
N ALA A 138 10.11 -0.62 4.00
CA ALA A 138 9.42 -1.21 5.14
C ALA A 138 9.94 -2.64 5.35
N VAL A 139 10.33 -2.96 6.58
CA VAL A 139 10.95 -4.24 6.95
C VAL A 139 10.33 -4.82 8.22
N SER A 140 10.45 -6.13 8.38
CA SER A 140 9.97 -6.87 9.55
C SER A 140 11.15 -7.34 10.42
N GLY A 141 11.07 -7.14 11.73
CA GLY A 141 12.07 -7.57 12.71
C GLY A 141 13.19 -6.57 13.01
N ARG A 142 13.74 -6.63 14.23
CA ARG A 142 14.82 -5.74 14.71
C ARG A 142 16.21 -6.17 14.23
N VAL A 143 16.47 -7.48 14.15
CA VAL A 143 17.77 -8.04 13.71
C VAL A 143 18.15 -7.55 12.31
N ALA A 144 17.15 -7.31 11.46
CA ALA A 144 17.34 -6.78 10.12
C ALA A 144 17.96 -5.37 10.08
N LEU A 145 17.85 -4.55 11.13
CA LEU A 145 18.22 -3.12 11.07
C LEU A 145 19.72 -2.86 11.15
N ASN A 146 20.40 -3.48 12.11
CA ASN A 146 21.86 -3.35 12.26
C ASN A 146 22.59 -4.02 11.09
N LEU A 147 22.05 -5.14 10.61
CA LEU A 147 22.53 -5.78 9.40
C LEU A 147 22.32 -4.87 8.18
N ALA A 148 21.12 -4.32 7.97
CA ALA A 148 20.82 -3.43 6.86
C ALA A 148 21.77 -2.23 6.82
N ARG A 149 22.06 -1.61 7.96
CA ARG A 149 23.03 -0.50 8.01
C ARG A 149 24.42 -0.92 7.54
N ARG A 150 24.94 -2.04 8.05
CA ARG A 150 26.28 -2.54 7.68
C ARG A 150 26.34 -2.94 6.20
N VAL A 151 25.32 -3.66 5.72
CA VAL A 151 25.23 -4.10 4.32
C VAL A 151 25.14 -2.91 3.39
N TRP A 152 24.28 -1.92 3.68
CA TRP A 152 24.15 -0.73 2.84
C TRP A 152 25.47 0.04 2.75
N LEU A 153 26.13 0.30 3.88
CA LEU A 153 27.43 0.97 3.89
C LEU A 153 28.46 0.20 3.06
N LYS A 154 28.49 -1.14 3.14
CA LYS A 154 29.38 -1.94 2.30
C LYS A 154 29.07 -1.79 0.81
N VAL A 155 27.79 -1.78 0.43
CA VAL A 155 27.36 -1.65 -0.97
C VAL A 155 27.74 -0.30 -1.57
N VAL A 156 27.62 0.80 -0.81
CA VAL A 156 27.91 2.15 -1.30
C VAL A 156 29.40 2.53 -1.22
N GLY A 157 30.30 1.60 -0.85
CA GLY A 157 31.74 1.87 -0.78
C GLY A 157 32.26 2.39 0.57
N GLY A 158 31.52 2.17 1.65
CA GLY A 158 31.97 2.37 3.03
C GLY A 158 31.39 3.58 3.75
N ARG A 159 32.01 3.91 4.89
CA ARG A 159 31.59 5.03 5.75
C ARG A 159 31.66 6.36 4.99
N GLY A 160 30.63 7.19 5.15
CA GLY A 160 30.56 8.51 4.52
C GLY A 160 30.17 8.51 3.04
N LYS A 161 29.94 7.35 2.41
CA LYS A 161 29.46 7.25 1.03
C LYS A 161 27.94 7.08 0.90
N GLY A 162 27.24 6.82 2.01
CA GLY A 162 25.78 6.78 2.08
C GLY A 162 25.29 6.52 3.49
N TYR A 163 23.97 6.50 3.69
CA TYR A 163 23.35 6.34 5.00
C TYR A 163 22.15 5.40 4.95
N CYS A 164 21.97 4.63 6.03
CA CYS A 164 20.77 3.85 6.30
C CYS A 164 20.09 4.43 7.54
N HIS A 165 19.14 5.34 7.30
CA HIS A 165 18.38 6.00 8.36
C HIS A 165 17.26 5.08 8.84
N ILE A 166 17.22 4.78 10.13
CA ILE A 166 16.09 4.09 10.75
C ILE A 166 15.11 5.17 11.20
N ARG A 167 13.85 5.08 10.73
CA ARG A 167 12.80 6.06 11.06
C ARG A 167 11.91 5.51 12.16
N ASN A 168 11.84 6.25 13.27
CA ASN A 168 10.89 5.99 14.35
C ASN A 168 9.54 6.67 14.06
N PRO A 169 8.45 6.24 14.71
CA PRO A 169 7.18 6.95 14.67
C PRO A 169 7.34 8.41 15.09
N GLN A 170 6.52 9.30 14.55
CA GLN A 170 6.55 10.71 14.92
C GLN A 170 6.27 10.87 16.43
N GLY A 171 7.13 11.63 17.13
CA GLY A 171 7.04 11.83 18.58
C GLY A 171 7.56 10.66 19.43
N ALA A 172 8.13 9.61 18.83
CA ALA A 172 8.70 8.49 19.56
C ALA A 172 10.19 8.65 19.83
N HIS A 173 10.60 8.38 21.09
CA HIS A 173 12.00 8.13 21.45
C HIS A 173 12.49 6.80 20.85
N PHE A 174 13.81 6.58 20.92
CA PHE A 174 14.46 5.39 20.39
C PHE A 174 13.79 4.10 20.89
N GLY A 175 13.34 3.24 19.97
CA GLY A 175 12.81 1.91 20.29
C GLY A 175 11.29 1.74 20.27
N LYS A 176 10.49 2.81 20.11
CA LYS A 176 9.03 2.68 19.97
C LYS A 176 8.62 2.22 18.56
N GLN A 177 7.75 1.24 18.49
CA GLN A 177 7.30 0.60 17.25
C GLN A 177 6.22 1.40 16.54
N TRP A 178 6.19 1.34 15.21
CA TRP A 178 5.07 1.87 14.44
C TRP A 178 3.83 1.01 14.62
N LYS A 179 2.67 1.64 14.76
CA LYS A 179 1.40 0.96 14.46
C LYS A 179 1.43 0.52 12.99
N LEU A 180 1.06 -0.73 12.72
CA LEU A 180 1.15 -1.34 11.39
C LEU A 180 0.46 -0.51 10.31
N ASP A 181 -0.77 -0.05 10.58
CA ASP A 181 -1.54 0.81 9.68
C ASP A 181 -0.88 2.15 9.40
N ALA A 182 -0.25 2.75 10.41
CA ALA A 182 0.46 4.02 10.27
C ALA A 182 1.71 3.85 9.39
N LEU A 183 2.49 2.80 9.60
CA LEU A 183 3.66 2.50 8.78
C LEU A 183 3.28 2.16 7.34
N ALA A 184 2.26 1.31 7.15
CA ALA A 184 1.76 0.95 5.83
C ALA A 184 1.28 2.18 5.04
N SER A 185 0.56 3.09 5.70
CA SER A 185 0.11 4.36 5.10
C SER A 185 1.28 5.29 4.80
N TYR A 186 2.26 5.38 5.71
CA TYR A 186 3.45 6.20 5.53
C TYR A 186 4.29 5.74 4.34
N VAL A 187 4.49 4.43 4.18
CA VAL A 187 5.21 3.85 3.03
C VAL A 187 4.43 4.08 1.73
N ALA A 188 3.10 3.89 1.76
CA ALA A 188 2.25 4.15 0.61
C ALA A 188 2.21 5.63 0.19
N LYS A 189 2.49 6.59 1.09
CA LYS A 189 2.63 8.02 0.75
C LYS A 189 3.73 8.27 -0.27
N TYR A 190 4.80 7.48 -0.24
CA TYR A 190 5.92 7.58 -1.18
C TYR A 190 5.60 7.02 -2.56
N ILE A 191 4.57 6.18 -2.66
CA ILE A 191 4.00 5.82 -3.95
C ILE A 191 3.32 7.05 -4.52
N GLY A 192 3.85 7.61 -5.60
CA GLY A 192 3.12 8.62 -6.36
C GLY A 192 3.62 10.04 -6.26
N LYS A 193 4.55 10.35 -5.33
CA LYS A 193 5.23 11.65 -5.37
C LYS A 193 5.98 11.88 -6.70
N ASP A 194 6.39 10.80 -7.38
CA ASP A 194 7.11 10.86 -8.66
C ASP A 194 6.38 10.17 -9.84
N ILE A 195 5.13 9.72 -9.68
CA ILE A 195 4.48 8.84 -10.69
C ILE A 195 3.85 9.62 -11.85
N ALA A 196 3.58 10.92 -11.68
CA ALA A 196 2.85 11.68 -12.69
C ALA A 196 3.63 11.81 -14.01
N GLU A 197 4.97 11.91 -13.97
CA GLU A 197 5.74 12.31 -15.16
C GLU A 197 6.94 11.39 -15.49
N THR A 198 7.64 10.80 -14.51
CA THR A 198 8.97 10.20 -14.77
C THR A 198 9.00 8.67 -14.91
N ARG A 199 7.89 7.95 -14.65
CA ARG A 199 7.89 6.46 -14.56
C ARG A 199 6.72 5.76 -15.24
N PHE A 200 6.42 6.16 -16.47
CA PHE A 200 5.51 5.39 -17.31
C PHE A 200 6.12 3.99 -17.56
N ASN A 201 5.33 2.93 -17.36
CA ASN A 201 5.72 1.52 -17.57
C ASN A 201 6.87 0.95 -16.70
N LYS A 202 7.43 1.69 -15.73
CA LYS A 202 8.41 1.15 -14.76
C LYS A 202 7.72 0.66 -13.48
N LYS A 203 8.38 -0.26 -12.75
CA LYS A 203 7.91 -0.73 -11.43
C LYS A 203 7.88 0.44 -10.45
N LYS A 204 6.73 0.60 -9.77
CA LYS A 204 6.48 1.67 -8.79
C LYS A 204 7.02 1.34 -7.39
N TYR A 205 7.11 0.05 -7.08
CA TYR A 205 7.62 -0.48 -5.83
C TYR A 205 8.21 -1.87 -6.08
N TYR A 206 9.01 -2.32 -5.13
CA TYR A 206 9.63 -3.65 -5.09
C TYR A 206 9.18 -4.35 -3.81
N THR A 207 9.05 -5.67 -3.87
CA THR A 207 8.62 -6.46 -2.72
C THR A 207 9.34 -7.79 -2.73
N SER A 208 9.66 -8.33 -1.55
CA SER A 208 10.20 -9.68 -1.43
C SER A 208 9.20 -10.72 -1.94
N ARG A 209 9.70 -11.83 -2.48
CA ARG A 209 8.88 -13.01 -2.75
C ARG A 209 8.30 -13.57 -1.44
N GLY A 210 7.15 -14.24 -1.52
CA GLY A 210 6.49 -14.87 -0.37
C GLY A 210 5.54 -13.96 0.43
N ILE A 211 5.41 -12.67 0.10
CA ILE A 211 4.34 -11.84 0.66
C ILE A 211 3.07 -12.08 -0.16
N ASN A 212 2.27 -13.04 0.29
CA ASN A 212 1.04 -13.47 -0.35
C ASN A 212 -0.15 -12.72 0.28
N VAL A 213 -0.58 -11.66 -0.39
CA VAL A 213 -1.73 -10.88 0.09
C VAL A 213 -2.99 -11.74 -0.05
N PRO A 214 -3.76 -11.96 1.03
CA PRO A 214 -4.99 -12.73 0.96
C PRO A 214 -6.01 -12.04 0.04
N GLU A 215 -6.79 -12.83 -0.69
CA GLU A 215 -7.86 -12.29 -1.53
C GLU A 215 -9.00 -11.75 -0.66
N ALA A 216 -9.74 -10.78 -1.22
CA ALA A 216 -10.98 -10.34 -0.59
C ALA A 216 -12.12 -11.18 -1.13
N VAL A 217 -12.87 -11.82 -0.24
CA VAL A 217 -14.07 -12.60 -0.57
C VAL A 217 -15.31 -11.77 -0.27
N VAL A 218 -16.42 -12.09 -0.94
CA VAL A 218 -17.72 -11.46 -0.61
C VAL A 218 -18.14 -11.97 0.76
N TYR A 219 -18.35 -11.03 1.70
CA TYR A 219 -18.81 -11.32 3.05
C TYR A 219 -20.34 -11.32 3.10
N ALA A 220 -20.95 -10.26 2.55
CA ALA A 220 -22.39 -10.11 2.53
C ALA A 220 -22.83 -9.32 1.29
N ILE A 221 -24.05 -9.62 0.82
CA ILE A 221 -24.80 -8.77 -0.09
C ILE A 221 -25.98 -8.25 0.73
N GLU A 222 -25.92 -6.98 1.08
CA GLU A 222 -26.92 -6.35 1.92
C GLU A 222 -27.90 -5.60 1.02
N ASN A 223 -29.16 -6.04 1.04
CA ASN A 223 -30.18 -5.43 0.20
C ASN A 223 -30.82 -4.26 0.94
N SER A 224 -31.31 -3.29 0.17
CA SER A 224 -32.20 -2.25 0.68
C SER A 224 -31.62 -1.33 1.78
N ARG A 225 -30.31 -1.04 1.74
CA ARG A 225 -29.67 -0.09 2.67
C ARG A 225 -29.87 1.35 2.23
N SER A 226 -30.02 2.28 3.18
CA SER A 226 -30.08 3.71 2.87
C SER A 226 -28.76 4.22 2.28
N ASP A 227 -27.63 3.84 2.88
CA ASP A 227 -26.30 4.24 2.47
C ASP A 227 -25.22 3.29 3.02
N CYS A 228 -23.97 3.59 2.70
CA CYS A 228 -22.82 2.83 3.19
C CYS A 228 -22.55 3.02 4.69
N ALA A 229 -23.05 4.09 5.32
CA ALA A 229 -22.89 4.27 6.76
C ALA A 229 -23.81 3.33 7.53
N ASP A 230 -25.03 3.08 7.03
CA ASP A 230 -25.93 2.09 7.60
C ASP A 230 -25.38 0.66 7.46
N ALA A 231 -24.91 0.29 6.27
CA ALA A 231 -24.27 -1.01 6.03
C ALA A 231 -23.01 -1.22 6.89
N LEU A 232 -22.27 -0.15 7.18
CA LEU A 232 -21.08 -0.22 8.04
C LEU A 232 -21.42 -0.64 9.49
N LYS A 233 -22.63 -0.37 10.00
CA LYS A 233 -23.01 -0.71 11.39
C LYS A 233 -22.95 -2.21 11.65
N ASP A 234 -23.38 -3.04 10.70
CA ASP A 234 -23.35 -4.50 10.83
C ASP A 234 -21.91 -5.02 10.87
N VAL A 235 -21.05 -4.45 10.02
CA VAL A 235 -19.61 -4.74 10.05
C VAL A 235 -18.98 -4.31 11.37
N LEU A 236 -19.30 -3.12 11.88
CA LEU A 236 -18.79 -2.64 13.16
C LEU A 236 -19.26 -3.50 14.33
N THR A 237 -20.51 -3.96 14.32
CA THR A 237 -21.04 -4.90 15.32
C THR A 237 -20.21 -6.18 15.34
N THR A 238 -19.92 -6.73 14.15
CA THR A 238 -19.06 -7.92 14.00
C THR A 238 -17.65 -7.65 14.54
N LEU A 239 -17.04 -6.53 14.17
CA LEU A 239 -15.68 -6.19 14.61
C LEU A 239 -15.59 -5.95 16.13
N CYS A 240 -16.56 -5.26 16.71
CA CYS A 240 -16.59 -4.98 18.16
C CYS A 240 -16.83 -6.24 19.01
N ALA A 241 -17.34 -7.33 18.42
CA ALA A 241 -17.47 -8.61 19.12
C ALA A 241 -16.13 -9.34 19.27
N GLU A 242 -15.17 -9.10 18.38
CA GLU A 242 -13.89 -9.84 18.32
C GLU A 242 -12.65 -8.98 18.64
N PHE A 243 -12.76 -7.65 18.52
CA PHE A 243 -11.65 -6.71 18.66
C PHE A 243 -11.97 -5.58 19.62
N ASP A 244 -10.94 -5.07 20.29
CA ASP A 244 -11.03 -3.83 21.05
C ASP A 244 -11.34 -2.66 20.09
N ILE A 245 -12.25 -1.78 20.50
CA ILE A 245 -12.61 -0.57 19.76
C ILE A 245 -11.39 0.30 19.43
N ALA A 246 -10.36 0.28 20.27
CA ALA A 246 -9.11 1.00 20.06
C ALA A 246 -8.34 0.54 18.81
N ASP A 247 -8.52 -0.71 18.38
CA ASP A 247 -7.87 -1.34 17.24
C ASP A 247 -8.70 -1.25 15.95
N ILE A 248 -9.95 -0.82 16.05
CA ILE A 248 -10.85 -0.64 14.92
C ILE A 248 -10.62 0.73 14.28
N ARG A 249 -10.54 0.75 12.95
CA ARG A 249 -10.51 1.97 12.13
C ARG A 249 -11.55 1.83 11.04
N CYS A 250 -12.38 2.86 10.87
CA CYS A 250 -13.36 2.90 9.80
C CYS A 250 -13.43 4.27 9.15
N PHE A 251 -13.93 4.29 7.92
CA PHE A 251 -14.17 5.48 7.11
C PHE A 251 -15.36 5.20 6.19
N VAL A 252 -16.19 6.22 5.99
CA VAL A 252 -17.24 6.23 4.97
C VAL A 252 -16.94 7.37 4.01
N ALA A 253 -17.06 7.12 2.71
CA ALA A 253 -16.93 8.18 1.72
C ALA A 253 -18.02 9.24 1.94
N LEU A 254 -17.66 10.52 1.75
CA LEU A 254 -18.59 11.64 1.98
C LEU A 254 -19.88 11.55 1.15
N ASP A 255 -19.79 10.91 -0.02
CA ASP A 255 -20.93 10.65 -0.91
C ASP A 255 -21.72 9.39 -0.55
N GLY A 256 -21.36 8.68 0.52
CA GLY A 256 -22.00 7.44 0.95
C GLY A 256 -21.89 6.30 -0.06
N SER A 257 -20.95 6.37 -1.01
CA SER A 257 -20.78 5.39 -2.09
C SER A 257 -20.00 4.13 -1.68
N SER A 258 -19.18 4.27 -0.64
CA SER A 258 -18.31 3.19 -0.13
C SER A 258 -17.96 3.39 1.34
N TYR A 259 -17.60 2.30 1.99
CA TYR A 259 -17.00 2.30 3.32
C TYR A 259 -15.76 1.41 3.37
N PHE A 260 -14.92 1.65 4.36
CA PHE A 260 -13.80 0.80 4.74
C PHE A 260 -13.80 0.62 6.25
N ALA A 261 -13.58 -0.60 6.72
CA ALA A 261 -13.32 -0.88 8.12
C ALA A 261 -12.16 -1.88 8.25
N SER A 262 -11.33 -1.72 9.26
CA SER A 262 -10.25 -2.65 9.56
C SER A 262 -10.05 -2.80 11.04
N ALA A 263 -9.75 -4.02 11.46
CA ALA A 263 -9.25 -4.32 12.79
C ALA A 263 -7.92 -5.05 12.65
N SER A 264 -6.88 -4.54 13.33
CA SER A 264 -5.52 -5.04 13.20
C SER A 264 -5.01 -5.50 14.57
N LYS A 265 -4.53 -6.74 14.70
CA LYS A 265 -3.86 -7.19 15.93
C LYS A 265 -2.46 -6.59 16.07
N ALA A 266 -2.05 -6.33 17.30
CA ALA A 266 -0.71 -5.83 17.60
C ALA A 266 0.38 -6.75 17.06
N VAL A 267 1.45 -6.17 16.52
CA VAL A 267 2.60 -6.92 16.04
C VAL A 267 3.55 -7.18 17.21
N LEU A 268 3.46 -8.38 17.79
CA LEU A 268 4.41 -8.87 18.79
C LEU A 268 5.76 -9.12 18.12
N LEU A 269 6.82 -8.48 18.61
CA LEU A 269 8.18 -8.76 18.17
C LEU A 269 8.64 -10.06 18.85
N ALA A 270 9.09 -11.04 18.06
CA ALA A 270 9.95 -12.08 18.61
C ALA A 270 11.18 -11.38 19.22
N ALA A 271 11.49 -11.75 20.47
CA ALA A 271 12.63 -11.21 21.23
C ALA A 271 13.96 -11.42 20.49
#